data_AF-A0A521CQL8-F1
#
_entry.id   AF-A0A521CQL8-F1
#
_cell.length_a   1.000
_cell.length_b   1.000
_cell.length_c   1.000
_cell.angle_alpha   90.00
_cell.angle_beta   90.00
_cell.angle_gamma   90.00
#
_symmetry.space_group_name_H-M   'P 1'
#
loop_
_entity.id
_entity.type
_entity.pdbx_description
1 polymer ?
#
loop_
_entity_poly.entity_id
_entity_poly.type
_entity_poly.pdbx_seq_one_letter_code
_entity_poly.pdbx_strand_id
1 'polypeptide(L)'
;MVEKSDIESATIDSEDQLKAQVKELIGNPISVWAVAATIESLGIREVDARKVFGYDSIFSLADQISVDLKKEFRQGESYKISPDDEISYAFGLWEQIKFFSQYYSEGLLFSLPLLSQIAALFIFRYSLWAWLDFNEAQATIIAFGTIVAFIITGGFIQVLGHVISGYTSSNNYFLAYECTKKVVKGGLWSIAAVALLIVLINIIIPFYPRTMVLLGVMYMVSISLLLLASGILYALKRRISIFVIFVIGTLSIIFNIEVLNLDIYSSHWIAMFFTTVLLTVYARRYFKRQIHDNQQDLVTQTPPDPEVRQYIKGLMKYSML
;
A
#
# COMPACT_ATOMS: atom_id res chain seq x y z
N MET A 1 46.75 -30.97 18.98
CA MET A 1 45.59 -31.25 19.83
C MET A 1 45.06 -29.90 20.29
N VAL A 2 44.00 -29.41 19.64
CA VAL A 2 43.32 -28.17 20.03
C VAL A 2 42.01 -28.61 20.66
N GLU A 3 41.88 -28.30 21.93
CA GLU A 3 40.78 -28.66 22.81
C GLU A 3 39.52 -27.90 22.38
N LYS A 4 38.44 -28.64 22.14
CA LYS A 4 37.10 -28.09 21.91
C LYS A 4 36.64 -27.47 23.23
N SER A 5 36.51 -26.14 23.28
CA SER A 5 35.68 -25.50 24.30
C SER A 5 34.23 -25.57 23.83
N ASP A 6 33.49 -26.52 24.41
CA ASP A 6 32.06 -26.68 24.18
C ASP A 6 31.32 -25.41 24.60
N ILE A 7 30.49 -24.92 23.70
CA ILE A 7 29.53 -23.84 23.95
C ILE A 7 28.44 -24.45 24.84
N GLU A 8 28.60 -24.30 26.16
CA GLU A 8 27.48 -24.49 27.08
C GLU A 8 26.40 -23.46 26.74
N SER A 9 25.23 -23.95 26.33
CA SER A 9 24.00 -23.18 26.29
C SER A 9 23.78 -22.60 27.68
N ALA A 10 23.96 -21.29 27.85
CA ALA A 10 23.60 -20.60 29.08
C ALA A 10 22.09 -20.77 29.30
N THR A 11 21.71 -21.72 30.17
CA THR A 11 20.33 -21.88 30.60
C THR A 11 19.98 -20.67 31.46
N ILE A 12 19.03 -19.86 30.98
CA ILE A 12 18.51 -18.73 31.73
C ILE A 12 17.62 -19.31 32.83
N ASP A 13 18.19 -19.49 34.01
CA ASP A 13 17.53 -20.19 35.12
C ASP A 13 16.98 -19.24 36.19
N SER A 14 17.14 -17.92 36.03
CA SER A 14 16.60 -16.92 36.95
C SER A 14 15.94 -15.72 36.27
N GLU A 15 14.90 -15.19 36.92
CA GLU A 15 14.12 -14.04 36.45
C GLU A 15 15.01 -12.78 36.28
N ASP A 16 15.97 -12.57 37.19
CA ASP A 16 16.91 -11.45 37.14
C ASP A 16 17.83 -11.51 35.91
N GLN A 17 18.29 -12.71 35.53
CA GLN A 17 19.11 -12.90 34.33
C GLN A 17 18.30 -12.66 33.06
N LEU A 18 17.05 -13.15 33.03
CA LEU A 18 16.14 -12.91 31.92
C LEU A 18 15.86 -11.42 31.76
N LYS A 19 15.56 -10.73 32.87
CA LYS A 19 15.31 -9.29 32.90
C LYS A 19 16.52 -8.49 32.39
N ALA A 20 17.75 -8.87 32.78
CA ALA A 20 18.97 -8.23 32.31
C ALA A 20 19.16 -8.38 30.79
N GLN A 21 18.94 -9.59 30.24
CA GLN A 21 19.04 -9.82 28.80
C GLN A 21 17.95 -9.10 28.00
N VAL A 22 16.71 -9.08 28.52
CA VAL A 22 15.62 -8.29 27.92
C VAL A 22 15.98 -6.80 27.93
N LYS A 23 16.51 -6.28 29.04
CA LYS A 23 16.96 -4.88 29.15
C LYS A 23 18.04 -4.55 28.13
N GLU A 24 19.00 -5.45 27.91
CA GLU A 24 20.07 -5.27 26.94
C GLU A 24 19.55 -5.22 25.49
N LEU A 25 18.56 -6.05 25.17
CA LEU A 25 18.03 -6.17 23.81
C LEU A 25 17.05 -5.05 23.42
N ILE A 26 16.18 -4.62 24.34
CA ILE A 26 15.10 -3.67 24.02
C ILE A 26 15.11 -2.38 24.83
N GLY A 27 15.96 -2.25 25.85
CA GLY A 27 16.01 -1.06 26.69
C GLY A 27 14.69 -0.81 27.44
N ASN A 28 14.15 0.41 27.35
CA ASN A 28 12.88 0.78 27.98
C ASN A 28 11.69 0.18 27.19
N PRO A 29 10.91 -0.74 27.77
CA PRO A 29 9.89 -1.48 27.02
C PRO A 29 8.71 -0.59 26.61
N ILE A 30 8.48 -0.49 25.29
CA ILE A 30 7.36 0.25 24.69
C ILE A 30 6.02 -0.46 24.95
N SER A 31 6.01 -1.79 24.98
CA SER A 31 4.81 -2.59 25.28
C SER A 31 5.16 -3.98 25.84
N VAL A 32 4.20 -4.61 26.52
CA VAL A 32 4.31 -6.00 27.03
C VAL A 32 4.54 -7.00 25.88
N TRP A 33 3.98 -6.73 24.70
CA TRP A 33 4.16 -7.56 23.50
C TRP A 33 5.62 -7.58 23.01
N ALA A 34 6.31 -6.45 23.08
CA ALA A 34 7.73 -6.39 22.73
C ALA A 34 8.59 -7.20 23.71
N VAL A 35 8.24 -7.17 25.00
CA VAL A 35 8.89 -7.98 26.04
C VAL A 35 8.62 -9.47 25.81
N ALA A 36 7.37 -9.86 25.55
CA ALA A 36 6.99 -11.25 25.29
C ALA A 36 7.72 -11.83 24.06
N ALA A 37 7.76 -11.09 22.95
CA ALA A 37 8.49 -11.49 21.75
C ALA A 37 10.01 -11.64 21.98
N THR A 38 10.57 -10.82 22.88
CA THR A 38 11.98 -10.91 23.27
C THR A 38 12.24 -12.13 24.16
N ILE A 39 11.35 -12.42 25.11
CA ILE A 39 11.44 -13.62 25.94
C ILE A 39 11.34 -14.89 25.09
N GLU A 40 10.43 -14.92 24.11
CA GLU A 40 10.31 -16.02 23.16
C GLU A 40 11.56 -16.17 22.27
N SER A 41 12.15 -15.07 21.80
CA SER A 41 13.35 -15.12 20.96
C SER A 41 14.61 -15.55 21.72
N LEU A 42 14.63 -15.35 23.05
CA LEU A 42 15.62 -15.90 23.97
C LEU A 42 15.44 -17.42 24.22
N GLY A 43 14.45 -18.05 23.59
CA GLY A 43 14.23 -19.49 23.63
C GLY A 43 13.39 -19.96 24.82
N ILE A 44 12.79 -19.05 25.59
CA ILE A 44 11.91 -19.39 26.70
C ILE A 44 10.53 -19.72 26.16
N ARG A 45 10.06 -20.93 26.44
CA ARG A 45 8.73 -21.40 26.01
C ARG A 45 7.74 -21.30 27.15
N GLU A 46 6.47 -21.48 26.82
CA GLU A 46 5.37 -21.36 27.79
C GLU A 46 5.45 -22.39 28.93
N VAL A 47 6.03 -23.57 28.64
CA VAL A 47 6.34 -24.59 29.65
C VAL A 47 7.44 -24.15 30.62
N ASP A 48 8.39 -23.35 30.14
CA ASP A 48 9.53 -22.86 30.91
C ASP A 48 9.08 -21.70 31.81
N ALA A 49 8.21 -20.81 31.31
CA ALA A 49 7.54 -19.76 32.10
C ALA A 49 6.83 -20.32 33.35
N ARG A 50 6.16 -21.47 33.22
CA ARG A 50 5.45 -22.11 34.34
C ARG A 50 6.34 -22.90 35.28
N LYS A 51 7.29 -23.67 34.74
CA LYS A 51 8.10 -24.60 35.54
C LYS A 51 9.32 -23.95 36.20
N VAL A 52 9.93 -22.97 35.53
CA VAL A 52 11.17 -22.32 35.97
C VAL A 52 10.86 -21.01 36.66
N PHE A 53 9.94 -20.21 36.10
CA PHE A 53 9.64 -18.87 36.60
C PHE A 53 8.33 -18.77 37.40
N GLY A 54 7.50 -19.83 37.42
CA GLY A 54 6.27 -19.88 38.21
C GLY A 54 5.10 -19.04 37.67
N TYR A 55 5.15 -18.60 36.41
CA TYR A 55 4.10 -17.80 35.76
C TYR A 55 3.18 -18.65 34.88
N ASP A 56 1.89 -18.29 34.82
CA ASP A 56 0.89 -19.07 34.07
C ASP A 56 1.14 -19.11 32.56
N SER A 57 1.76 -18.05 32.02
CA SER A 57 2.08 -17.85 30.61
C SER A 57 3.31 -16.95 30.40
N ILE A 58 3.86 -16.93 29.18
CA ILE A 58 4.91 -15.99 28.77
C ILE A 58 4.43 -14.54 28.92
N PHE A 59 3.16 -14.26 28.63
CA PHE A 59 2.60 -12.92 28.75
C PHE A 59 2.57 -12.43 30.20
N SER A 60 2.29 -13.33 31.16
CA SER A 60 2.32 -13.01 32.59
C SER A 60 3.74 -12.69 33.07
N LEU A 61 4.73 -13.45 32.58
CA LEU A 61 6.16 -13.18 32.84
C LEU A 61 6.61 -11.87 32.19
N ALA A 62 6.17 -11.61 30.96
CA ALA A 62 6.49 -10.39 30.22
C ALA A 62 5.89 -9.13 30.85
N ASP A 63 4.69 -9.23 31.43
CA ASP A 63 4.04 -8.11 32.13
C ASP A 63 4.84 -7.72 33.38
N GLN A 64 5.24 -8.71 34.19
CA GLN A 64 6.07 -8.48 35.37
C GLN A 64 7.42 -7.85 35.02
N ILE A 65 8.15 -8.43 34.05
CA ILE A 65 9.44 -7.91 33.59
C ILE A 65 9.27 -6.49 33.01
N SER A 66 8.19 -6.23 32.27
CA SER A 66 7.91 -4.89 31.75
C SER A 66 7.71 -3.86 32.87
N VAL A 67 7.01 -4.22 33.95
CA VAL A 67 6.79 -3.34 35.11
C VAL A 67 8.11 -3.04 35.80
N ASP A 68 8.94 -4.06 36.01
CA ASP A 68 10.17 -3.90 36.77
C ASP A 68 11.27 -3.18 36.00
N LEU A 69 11.35 -3.38 34.67
CA LEU A 69 12.21 -2.56 33.80
C LEU A 69 11.76 -1.09 33.80
N LYS A 70 10.46 -0.82 33.69
CA LYS A 70 9.94 0.56 33.75
C LYS A 70 10.24 1.23 35.10
N LYS A 71 10.18 0.49 36.21
CA LYS A 71 10.58 1.01 37.54
C LYS A 71 12.08 1.32 37.60
N GLU A 72 12.93 0.44 37.07
CA GLU A 72 14.38 0.67 37.04
C GLU A 72 14.77 1.88 36.18
N PHE A 73 14.17 2.05 35.00
CA PHE A 73 14.42 3.23 34.17
C PHE A 73 13.94 4.53 34.85
N ARG A 74 12.86 4.47 35.66
CA ARG A 74 12.40 5.60 36.48
C ARG A 74 13.32 5.92 37.67
N GLN A 75 14.07 4.94 38.18
CA GLN A 75 14.97 5.12 39.34
C GLN A 75 16.42 5.44 38.93
N GLY A 76 16.86 4.99 37.75
CA GLY A 76 18.22 5.19 37.24
C GLY A 76 18.46 6.53 36.53
N GLU A 77 17.41 7.21 36.09
CA GLU A 77 17.51 8.55 35.50
C GLU A 77 17.08 9.60 36.53
N SER A 78 18.06 10.21 37.21
CA SER A 78 17.91 11.55 37.77
C SER A 78 17.81 12.57 36.62
N TYR A 79 16.81 12.42 35.76
CA TYR A 79 16.32 13.54 34.99
C TYR A 79 15.50 14.39 35.96
N LYS A 80 15.87 15.66 36.12
CA LYS A 80 15.05 16.64 36.86
C LYS A 80 13.70 16.72 36.15
N ILE A 81 12.73 15.94 36.61
CA ILE A 81 11.33 16.13 36.30
C ILE A 81 10.90 17.36 37.09
N SER A 82 10.67 18.47 36.40
CA SER A 82 9.92 19.59 36.96
C SER A 82 8.58 19.06 37.48
N PRO A 83 8.00 19.59 38.58
CA PRO A 83 6.80 19.04 39.22
C PRO A 83 5.49 19.06 38.38
N ASP A 84 5.57 19.27 37.06
CA ASP A 84 4.43 19.37 36.15
C ASP A 84 4.25 18.15 35.22
N ASP A 85 5.14 17.16 35.23
CA ASP A 85 4.98 15.94 34.40
C ASP A 85 4.49 14.73 35.23
N GLU A 86 3.38 14.92 35.95
CA GLU A 86 2.43 13.82 36.08
C GLU A 86 1.79 13.62 34.70
N ILE A 87 2.36 12.73 33.87
CA ILE A 87 1.65 12.23 32.68
C ILE A 87 0.52 11.32 33.18
N SER A 88 -0.54 11.98 33.64
CA SER A 88 -1.89 11.45 33.66
C SER A 88 -2.23 11.10 32.21
N TYR A 89 -2.46 9.81 31.95
CA TYR A 89 -3.03 9.32 30.69
C TYR A 89 -4.51 9.74 30.51
N ALA A 90 -4.90 10.91 31.03
CA ALA A 90 -6.04 11.64 30.51
C ALA A 90 -5.57 12.35 29.24
N PHE A 91 -5.40 11.60 28.14
CA PHE A 91 -5.30 12.18 26.81
C PHE A 91 -6.39 13.26 26.71
N GLY A 92 -6.00 14.53 26.65
CA GLY A 92 -6.98 15.61 26.59
C GLY A 92 -7.89 15.37 25.40
N LEU A 93 -9.19 15.67 25.52
CA LEU A 93 -10.11 15.58 24.37
C LEU A 93 -9.52 16.29 23.15
N TRP A 94 -8.74 17.37 23.35
CA TRP A 94 -8.01 18.08 22.30
C TRP A 94 -6.89 17.28 21.64
N GLU A 95 -6.13 16.48 22.37
CA GLU A 95 -5.09 15.60 21.79
C GLU A 95 -5.73 14.42 21.08
N GLN A 96 -6.80 13.84 21.62
CA GLN A 96 -7.58 12.81 20.93
C GLN A 96 -8.22 13.37 19.65
N ILE A 97 -8.79 14.57 19.69
CA ILE A 97 -9.34 15.25 18.50
C ILE A 97 -8.22 15.58 17.52
N LYS A 98 -7.03 15.96 17.97
CA LYS A 98 -5.87 16.23 17.10
C LYS A 98 -5.38 14.96 16.42
N PHE A 99 -5.21 13.87 17.16
CA PHE A 99 -4.82 12.57 16.60
C PHE A 99 -5.92 12.01 15.68
N PHE A 100 -7.17 12.07 16.11
CA PHE A 100 -8.32 11.71 15.28
C PHE A 100 -8.35 12.53 14.00
N SER A 101 -8.24 13.86 14.08
CA SER A 101 -8.21 14.75 12.92
C SER A 101 -7.03 14.44 12.00
N GLN A 102 -5.84 14.16 12.53
CA GLN A 102 -4.68 13.81 11.73
C GLN A 102 -4.88 12.51 10.95
N TYR A 103 -5.29 11.42 11.59
CA TYR A 103 -5.50 10.14 10.91
C TYR A 103 -6.77 10.11 10.05
N TYR A 104 -7.83 10.77 10.50
CA TYR A 104 -9.08 10.90 9.76
C TYR A 104 -8.91 11.78 8.51
N SER A 105 -8.12 12.85 8.60
CA SER A 105 -7.80 13.68 7.43
C SER A 105 -6.95 12.92 6.41
N GLU A 106 -5.97 12.10 6.83
CA GLU A 106 -5.27 11.20 5.91
C GLU A 106 -6.22 10.20 5.21
N GLY A 107 -7.24 9.73 5.93
CA GLY A 107 -8.35 8.96 5.39
C GLY A 107 -9.21 9.76 4.40
N LEU A 108 -9.60 11.00 4.71
CA LEU A 108 -10.36 11.87 3.81
C LEU A 108 -9.61 12.24 2.53
N LEU A 109 -8.29 12.46 2.63
CA LEU A 109 -7.41 12.69 1.48
C LEU A 109 -7.42 11.50 0.51
N PHE A 110 -7.80 10.29 0.96
CA PHE A 110 -8.04 9.15 0.08
C PHE A 110 -9.15 9.40 -0.94
N SER A 111 -10.25 9.97 -0.45
CA SER A 111 -11.50 10.08 -1.19
C SER A 111 -11.56 11.36 -2.03
N LEU A 112 -10.62 12.30 -1.84
CA LEU A 112 -10.60 13.58 -2.56
C LEU A 112 -10.72 13.45 -4.08
N PRO A 113 -9.96 12.57 -4.78
CA PRO A 113 -10.11 12.44 -6.23
C PRO A 113 -11.51 12.00 -6.62
N LEU A 114 -12.15 11.11 -5.85
CA LEU A 114 -13.52 10.67 -6.15
C LEU A 114 -14.56 11.76 -5.85
N LEU A 115 -14.43 12.42 -4.69
CA LEU A 115 -15.30 13.53 -4.30
C LEU A 115 -15.25 14.67 -5.31
N SER A 116 -14.09 14.95 -5.88
CA SER A 116 -13.95 15.98 -6.92
C SER A 116 -14.72 15.63 -8.18
N GLN A 117 -14.77 14.36 -8.57
CA GLN A 117 -15.54 13.91 -9.74
C GLN A 117 -17.04 13.94 -9.49
N ILE A 118 -17.48 13.62 -8.27
CA ILE A 118 -18.88 13.78 -7.87
C ILE A 118 -19.26 15.26 -7.90
N ALA A 119 -18.44 16.13 -7.32
CA ALA A 119 -18.66 17.58 -7.35
C ALA A 119 -18.70 18.12 -8.78
N ALA A 120 -17.82 17.63 -9.66
CA ALA A 120 -17.80 18.01 -11.07
C ALA A 120 -19.12 17.65 -11.78
N LEU A 121 -19.71 16.47 -11.50
CA LEU A 121 -21.03 16.13 -12.05
C LEU A 121 -22.11 17.12 -11.63
N PHE A 122 -22.13 17.59 -10.38
CA PHE A 122 -23.14 18.55 -9.93
C PHE A 122 -22.91 19.97 -10.46
N ILE A 123 -21.66 20.39 -10.58
CA ILE A 123 -21.31 21.77 -10.98
C ILE A 123 -21.34 21.91 -12.51
N PHE A 124 -20.71 20.99 -13.22
CA PHE A 124 -20.49 21.07 -14.67
C PHE A 124 -21.38 20.14 -15.48
N ARG A 125 -22.12 19.22 -14.83
CA ARG A 125 -22.87 18.10 -15.47
C ARG A 125 -21.98 17.00 -16.07
N TYR A 126 -20.66 17.18 -16.08
CA TYR A 126 -19.67 16.22 -16.57
C TYR A 126 -18.59 15.95 -15.51
N SER A 127 -18.05 14.75 -15.50
CA SER A 127 -16.83 14.37 -14.79
C SER A 127 -15.87 13.66 -15.76
N LEU A 128 -14.74 13.19 -15.25
CA LEU A 128 -13.70 12.60 -16.09
C LEU A 128 -14.19 11.38 -16.90
N TRP A 129 -15.23 10.69 -16.45
CA TRP A 129 -15.76 9.49 -17.10
C TRP A 129 -17.29 9.41 -17.13
N ALA A 130 -18.02 10.39 -16.62
CA ALA A 130 -19.49 10.37 -16.57
C ALA A 130 -20.10 11.69 -17.03
N TRP A 131 -21.28 11.61 -17.66
CA TRP A 131 -22.08 12.75 -18.07
C TRP A 131 -23.53 12.51 -17.66
N LEU A 132 -24.19 13.53 -17.12
CA LEU A 132 -25.58 13.44 -16.65
C LEU A 132 -26.59 13.18 -17.78
N ASP A 133 -26.30 13.60 -19.02
CA ASP A 133 -27.25 13.46 -20.13
C ASP A 133 -26.99 12.22 -21.01
N PHE A 134 -26.21 11.25 -20.52
CA PHE A 134 -26.17 9.93 -21.16
C PHE A 134 -27.56 9.29 -21.14
N ASN A 135 -27.94 8.68 -22.27
CA ASN A 135 -29.15 7.85 -22.26
C ASN A 135 -28.94 6.58 -21.43
N GLU A 136 -30.04 5.91 -21.07
CA GLU A 136 -30.02 4.75 -20.18
C GLU A 136 -29.10 3.62 -20.70
N ALA A 137 -29.09 3.37 -22.00
CA ALA A 137 -28.23 2.36 -22.61
C ALA A 137 -26.74 2.72 -22.54
N GLN A 138 -26.38 3.98 -22.80
CA GLN A 138 -25.02 4.50 -22.70
C GLN A 138 -24.53 4.48 -21.25
N ALA A 139 -25.34 4.94 -20.31
CA ALA A 139 -25.02 4.92 -18.89
C ALA A 139 -24.78 3.48 -18.41
N THR A 140 -25.64 2.54 -18.82
CA THR A 140 -25.51 1.13 -18.45
C THR A 140 -24.23 0.49 -18.98
N ILE A 141 -23.92 0.70 -20.27
CA ILE A 141 -22.73 0.07 -20.87
C ILE A 141 -21.42 0.68 -20.33
N ILE A 142 -21.42 1.98 -20.04
CA ILE A 142 -20.28 2.65 -19.39
C ILE A 142 -20.13 2.17 -17.93
N ALA A 143 -21.23 2.02 -17.20
CA ALA A 143 -21.21 1.47 -15.84
C ALA A 143 -20.68 0.04 -15.83
N PHE A 144 -21.12 -0.82 -16.76
CA PHE A 144 -20.60 -2.18 -16.91
C PHE A 144 -19.10 -2.18 -17.22
N GLY A 145 -18.67 -1.34 -18.16
CA GLY A 145 -17.25 -1.15 -18.46
C GLY A 145 -16.44 -0.70 -17.23
N THR A 146 -17.01 0.16 -16.39
CA THR A 146 -16.39 0.63 -15.15
C THR A 146 -16.26 -0.49 -14.12
N ILE A 147 -17.30 -1.31 -13.93
CA ILE A 147 -17.27 -2.48 -13.03
C ILE A 147 -16.19 -3.46 -13.47
N VAL A 148 -16.14 -3.78 -14.77
CA VAL A 148 -15.13 -4.68 -15.33
C VAL A 148 -13.73 -4.08 -15.16
N ALA A 149 -13.56 -2.77 -15.34
CA ALA A 149 -12.29 -2.09 -15.09
C ALA A 149 -11.81 -2.27 -13.64
N PHE A 150 -12.70 -2.12 -12.65
CA PHE A 150 -12.36 -2.36 -11.24
C PHE A 150 -11.97 -3.82 -10.96
N ILE A 151 -12.70 -4.78 -11.54
CA ILE A 151 -12.40 -6.21 -11.37
C ILE A 151 -11.01 -6.54 -11.94
N ILE A 152 -10.70 -6.07 -13.14
CA ILE A 152 -9.41 -6.35 -13.80
C ILE A 152 -8.27 -5.69 -13.03
N THR A 153 -8.44 -4.43 -12.62
CA THR A 153 -7.33 -3.63 -12.06
C THR A 153 -7.13 -3.82 -10.57
N GLY A 154 -8.16 -4.22 -9.81
CA GLY A 154 -8.12 -4.30 -8.35
C GLY A 154 -6.96 -5.13 -7.81
N GLY A 155 -6.74 -6.34 -8.37
CA GLY A 155 -5.62 -7.19 -7.96
C GLY A 155 -4.25 -6.57 -8.25
N PHE A 156 -4.08 -5.93 -9.40
CA PHE A 156 -2.82 -5.24 -9.73
C PHE A 156 -2.57 -4.05 -8.80
N ILE A 157 -3.60 -3.28 -8.45
CA ILE A 157 -3.48 -2.15 -7.53
C ILE A 157 -3.07 -2.64 -6.13
N GLN A 158 -3.62 -3.77 -5.66
CA GLN A 158 -3.21 -4.36 -4.39
C GLN A 158 -1.73 -4.79 -4.40
N VAL A 159 -1.29 -5.47 -5.47
CA VAL A 159 0.11 -5.88 -5.63
C VAL A 159 1.04 -4.66 -5.73
N LEU A 160 0.65 -3.63 -6.48
CA LEU A 160 1.39 -2.35 -6.56
C LEU A 160 1.52 -1.72 -5.16
N GLY A 161 0.44 -1.69 -4.39
CA GLY A 161 0.43 -1.21 -3.01
C GLY A 161 1.48 -1.93 -2.15
N HIS A 162 1.51 -3.26 -2.21
CA HIS A 162 2.45 -4.06 -1.44
C HIS A 162 3.90 -3.85 -1.88
N VAL A 163 4.18 -3.98 -3.19
CA VAL A 163 5.53 -3.88 -3.76
C VAL A 163 6.13 -2.49 -3.56
N ILE A 164 5.38 -1.44 -3.88
CA ILE A 164 5.86 -0.06 -3.75
C ILE A 164 6.09 0.26 -2.27
N SER A 165 5.12 -0.01 -1.38
CA SER A 165 5.27 0.28 0.04
C SER A 165 6.43 -0.49 0.68
N GLY A 166 6.59 -1.78 0.34
CA GLY A 166 7.63 -2.63 0.91
C GLY A 166 9.05 -2.24 0.51
N TYR A 167 9.26 -1.88 -0.77
CA TYR A 167 10.60 -1.46 -1.20
C TYR A 167 10.91 -0.01 -0.79
N THR A 168 9.91 0.88 -0.83
CA THR A 168 10.11 2.28 -0.39
C THR A 168 10.32 2.41 1.12
N SER A 169 9.74 1.54 1.96
CA SER A 169 10.02 1.52 3.41
C SER A 169 11.46 1.15 3.73
N SER A 170 12.08 0.33 2.88
CA SER A 170 13.51 -0.02 2.95
C SER A 170 14.40 0.97 2.18
N ASN A 171 13.87 2.14 1.83
CA ASN A 171 14.48 3.18 0.99
C ASN A 171 14.95 2.70 -0.39
N ASN A 172 14.51 1.54 -0.88
CA ASN A 172 14.95 0.97 -2.14
C ASN A 172 14.03 1.36 -3.32
N TYR A 173 14.21 2.57 -3.85
CA TYR A 173 13.36 3.10 -4.91
C TYR A 173 13.61 2.46 -6.27
N PHE A 174 14.82 1.95 -6.51
CA PHE A 174 15.17 1.26 -7.75
C PHE A 174 14.37 -0.05 -7.89
N LEU A 175 14.42 -0.92 -6.87
CA LEU A 175 13.65 -2.16 -6.85
C LEU A 175 12.14 -1.90 -6.90
N ALA A 176 11.66 -0.86 -6.18
CA ALA A 176 10.28 -0.44 -6.24
C ALA A 176 9.85 -0.11 -7.69
N TYR A 177 10.66 0.66 -8.41
CA TYR A 177 10.39 1.05 -9.80
C TYR A 177 10.42 -0.14 -10.77
N GLU A 178 11.43 -1.01 -10.67
CA GLU A 178 11.56 -2.19 -11.53
C GLU A 178 10.39 -3.17 -11.34
N CYS A 179 10.03 -3.45 -10.08
CA CYS A 179 8.90 -4.33 -9.79
C CYS A 179 7.56 -3.69 -10.20
N THR A 180 7.40 -2.37 -9.98
CA THR A 180 6.23 -1.62 -10.46
C THR A 180 6.04 -1.77 -11.97
N LYS A 181 7.11 -1.61 -12.77
CA LYS A 181 7.01 -1.80 -14.23
C LYS A 181 6.55 -3.21 -14.61
N LYS A 182 7.03 -4.25 -13.93
CA LYS A 182 6.61 -5.64 -14.18
C LYS A 182 5.12 -5.82 -13.90
N VAL A 183 4.63 -5.32 -12.76
CA VAL A 183 3.21 -5.40 -12.37
C VAL A 183 2.33 -4.61 -13.34
N VAL A 184 2.72 -3.37 -13.68
CA VAL A 184 2.01 -2.53 -14.65
C VAL A 184 1.94 -3.21 -16.02
N LYS A 185 3.05 -3.78 -16.50
CA LYS A 185 3.07 -4.52 -17.78
C LYS A 185 2.09 -5.70 -17.74
N GLY A 186 2.04 -6.45 -16.64
CA GLY A 186 1.04 -7.50 -16.44
C GLY A 186 -0.40 -6.98 -16.49
N GLY A 187 -0.67 -5.85 -15.82
CA GLY A 187 -1.97 -5.17 -15.84
C GLY A 187 -2.39 -4.74 -17.24
N LEU A 188 -1.48 -4.13 -18.00
CA LEU A 188 -1.73 -3.74 -19.39
C LEU A 188 -2.10 -4.92 -20.29
N TRP A 189 -1.39 -6.05 -20.17
CA TRP A 189 -1.73 -7.27 -20.90
C TRP A 189 -3.09 -7.83 -20.49
N SER A 190 -3.41 -7.82 -19.21
CA SER A 190 -4.72 -8.27 -18.71
C SER A 190 -5.86 -7.41 -19.26
N ILE A 191 -5.73 -6.07 -19.21
CA ILE A 191 -6.72 -5.14 -19.76
C ILE A 191 -6.92 -5.40 -21.26
N ALA A 192 -5.84 -5.55 -22.02
CA ALA A 192 -5.91 -5.82 -23.46
C ALA A 192 -6.57 -7.19 -23.75
N ALA A 193 -6.24 -8.23 -22.99
CA ALA A 193 -6.81 -9.56 -23.13
C ALA A 193 -8.32 -9.56 -22.86
N VAL A 194 -8.77 -8.91 -21.77
CA VAL A 194 -10.20 -8.83 -21.45
C VAL A 194 -10.96 -7.95 -22.44
N ALA A 195 -10.38 -6.84 -22.88
CA ALA A 195 -10.97 -6.01 -23.94
C ALA A 195 -11.21 -6.82 -25.22
N LEU A 196 -10.20 -7.58 -25.66
CA LEU A 196 -10.31 -8.46 -26.82
C LEU A 196 -11.37 -9.55 -26.61
N LEU A 197 -11.39 -10.18 -25.43
CA LEU A 197 -12.35 -11.22 -25.10
C LEU A 197 -13.80 -10.71 -25.14
N ILE A 198 -14.07 -9.50 -24.62
CA ILE A 198 -15.41 -8.90 -24.66
C ILE A 198 -15.84 -8.66 -26.12
N VAL A 199 -14.96 -8.13 -26.96
CA VAL A 199 -15.26 -7.91 -28.38
C VAL A 199 -15.51 -9.23 -29.11
N LEU A 200 -14.69 -10.26 -28.87
CA LEU A 200 -14.85 -11.59 -29.48
C LEU A 200 -16.15 -12.26 -29.05
N ILE A 201 -16.50 -12.21 -27.77
CA ILE A 201 -17.77 -12.75 -27.27
C ILE A 201 -18.94 -12.05 -27.96
N ASN A 202 -18.90 -10.73 -28.13
CA ASN A 202 -19.98 -10.01 -28.80
C ASN A 202 -20.08 -10.29 -30.31
N ILE A 203 -19.00 -10.76 -30.95
CA ILE A 203 -19.05 -11.22 -32.35
C ILE A 203 -19.77 -12.57 -32.45
N ILE A 204 -19.52 -13.48 -31.51
CA ILE A 204 -20.12 -14.83 -31.49
C ILE A 204 -21.57 -14.74 -31.02
N ILE A 205 -21.83 -13.94 -29.97
CA ILE A 205 -23.14 -13.76 -29.34
C ILE A 205 -23.40 -12.25 -29.25
N PRO A 206 -24.10 -11.65 -30.22
CA PRO A 206 -24.32 -10.21 -30.29
C PRO A 206 -25.36 -9.74 -29.26
N PHE A 207 -24.95 -9.64 -28.00
CA PHE A 207 -25.77 -9.12 -26.91
C PHE A 207 -26.13 -7.64 -27.10
N TYR A 208 -25.20 -6.85 -27.65
CA TYR A 208 -25.38 -5.42 -27.88
C TYR A 208 -24.92 -4.99 -29.27
N PRO A 209 -25.46 -3.88 -29.81
CA PRO A 209 -24.96 -3.26 -31.02
C PRO A 209 -23.46 -2.99 -30.93
N ARG A 210 -22.73 -3.21 -32.03
CA ARG A 210 -21.25 -3.10 -32.08
C ARG A 210 -20.74 -1.76 -31.56
N THR A 211 -21.44 -0.67 -31.88
CA THR A 211 -21.10 0.69 -31.43
C THR A 211 -21.18 0.84 -29.91
N MET A 212 -22.18 0.24 -29.26
CA MET A 212 -22.32 0.28 -27.79
C MET A 212 -21.25 -0.55 -27.10
N VAL A 213 -20.90 -1.72 -27.63
CA VAL A 213 -19.82 -2.54 -27.05
C VAL A 213 -18.48 -1.84 -27.19
N LEU A 214 -18.18 -1.25 -28.35
CA LEU A 214 -16.96 -0.47 -28.53
C LEU A 214 -16.91 0.72 -27.57
N LEU A 215 -18.03 1.42 -27.37
CA LEU A 215 -18.13 2.48 -26.37
C LEU A 215 -17.77 1.97 -24.96
N GLY A 216 -18.41 0.88 -24.51
CA GLY A 216 -18.15 0.28 -23.21
C GLY A 216 -16.69 -0.17 -23.04
N VAL A 217 -16.11 -0.81 -24.06
CA VAL A 217 -14.71 -1.27 -24.05
C VAL A 217 -13.75 -0.08 -24.01
N MET A 218 -14.00 0.99 -24.75
CA MET A 218 -13.17 2.20 -24.71
C MET A 218 -13.15 2.81 -23.31
N TYR A 219 -14.32 2.97 -22.68
CA TYR A 219 -14.39 3.46 -21.30
C TYR A 219 -13.73 2.49 -20.32
N MET A 220 -13.97 1.19 -20.44
CA MET A 220 -13.32 0.16 -19.61
C MET A 220 -11.80 0.27 -19.68
N VAL A 221 -11.23 0.36 -20.89
CA VAL A 221 -9.78 0.49 -21.08
C VAL A 221 -9.27 1.81 -20.49
N SER A 222 -9.88 2.95 -20.83
CA SER A 222 -9.46 4.26 -20.32
C SER A 222 -9.50 4.34 -18.80
N ILE A 223 -10.58 3.88 -18.17
CA ILE A 223 -10.73 3.84 -16.71
C ILE A 223 -9.70 2.88 -16.10
N SER A 224 -9.49 1.70 -16.69
CA SER A 224 -8.50 0.74 -16.19
C SER A 224 -7.09 1.31 -16.18
N LEU A 225 -6.70 2.01 -17.25
CA LEU A 225 -5.38 2.66 -17.33
C LEU A 225 -5.24 3.78 -16.29
N LEU A 226 -6.29 4.56 -16.10
CA LEU A 226 -6.35 5.64 -15.12
C LEU A 226 -6.25 5.11 -13.68
N LEU A 227 -6.96 4.02 -13.36
CA LEU A 227 -6.90 3.32 -12.09
C LEU A 227 -5.51 2.71 -11.84
N LEU A 228 -4.89 2.10 -12.85
CA LEU A 228 -3.56 1.51 -12.72
C LEU A 228 -2.49 2.60 -12.50
N ALA A 229 -2.55 3.71 -13.23
CA ALA A 229 -1.62 4.83 -13.08
C ALA A 229 -1.80 5.55 -11.73
N SER A 230 -3.04 5.79 -11.31
CA SER A 230 -3.33 6.39 -10.00
C SER A 230 -2.94 5.47 -8.84
N GLY A 231 -3.09 4.15 -8.98
CA GLY A 231 -2.66 3.16 -7.99
C GLY A 231 -1.17 3.25 -7.63
N ILE A 232 -0.31 3.61 -8.59
CA ILE A 232 1.12 3.83 -8.33
C ILE A 232 1.33 5.04 -7.42
N LEU A 233 0.74 6.20 -7.75
CA LEU A 233 0.85 7.40 -6.92
C LEU A 233 0.21 7.19 -5.55
N TYR A 234 -0.85 6.38 -5.49
CA TYR A 234 -1.54 6.04 -4.27
C TYR A 234 -0.61 5.28 -3.32
N ALA A 235 0.08 4.25 -3.83
CA ALA A 235 1.07 3.49 -3.08
C ALA A 235 2.27 4.34 -2.65
N LEU A 236 2.63 5.36 -3.44
CA LEU A 236 3.64 6.37 -3.08
C LEU A 236 3.15 7.44 -2.09
N LYS A 237 1.92 7.32 -1.57
CA LYS A 237 1.27 8.29 -0.67
C LYS A 237 1.14 9.71 -1.27
N ARG A 238 1.13 9.86 -2.60
CA ARG A 238 1.02 11.16 -3.31
C ARG A 238 -0.44 11.53 -3.62
N ARG A 239 -1.31 11.48 -2.61
CA ARG A 239 -2.78 11.66 -2.74
C ARG A 239 -3.18 13.02 -3.32
N ILE A 240 -2.53 14.10 -2.85
CA ILE A 240 -2.81 15.47 -3.33
C ILE A 240 -2.50 15.58 -4.83
N SER A 241 -1.42 14.96 -5.30
CA SER A 241 -1.05 14.98 -6.72
C SER A 241 -2.10 14.27 -7.59
N ILE A 242 -2.68 13.16 -7.11
CA ILE A 242 -3.78 12.49 -7.80
C ILE A 242 -4.98 13.44 -7.92
N PHE A 243 -5.39 14.07 -6.81
CA PHE A 243 -6.50 15.03 -6.81
C PHE A 243 -6.28 16.17 -7.81
N VAL A 244 -5.11 16.82 -7.76
CA VAL A 244 -4.77 17.93 -8.68
C VAL A 244 -4.79 17.48 -10.13
N ILE A 245 -4.21 16.32 -10.45
CA ILE A 245 -4.19 15.79 -11.81
C ILE A 245 -5.59 15.43 -12.30
N PHE A 246 -6.46 14.89 -11.43
CA PHE A 246 -7.86 14.62 -11.77
C PHE A 246 -8.64 15.90 -12.05
N VAL A 247 -8.44 16.96 -11.24
CA VAL A 247 -9.05 18.27 -11.49
C VAL A 247 -8.58 18.83 -12.82
N ILE A 248 -7.28 18.78 -13.12
CA ILE A 248 -6.74 19.18 -14.43
C ILE A 248 -7.37 18.38 -15.57
N GLY A 249 -7.56 17.07 -15.38
CA GLY A 249 -8.25 16.20 -16.32
C GLY A 249 -9.69 16.64 -16.58
N THR A 250 -10.45 16.94 -15.53
CA THR A 250 -11.82 17.44 -15.64
C THR A 250 -11.87 18.80 -16.34
N LEU A 251 -10.95 19.72 -16.01
CA LEU A 251 -10.82 21.00 -16.71
C LEU A 251 -10.49 20.82 -18.19
N SER A 252 -9.73 19.78 -18.56
CA SER A 252 -9.48 19.44 -19.96
C SER A 252 -10.76 19.05 -20.71
N ILE A 253 -11.75 18.44 -20.04
CA ILE A 253 -13.05 18.14 -20.68
C ILE A 253 -13.80 19.43 -20.97
N ILE A 254 -13.86 20.33 -19.98
CA ILE A 254 -14.52 21.63 -20.13
C ILE A 254 -13.89 22.39 -21.31
N PHE A 255 -12.55 22.43 -21.38
CA PHE A 255 -11.84 23.04 -22.50
C PHE A 255 -12.18 22.38 -23.84
N ASN A 256 -12.21 21.05 -23.91
CA ASN A 256 -12.52 20.32 -25.14
C ASN A 256 -13.95 20.59 -25.63
N ILE A 257 -14.93 20.68 -24.73
CA ILE A 257 -16.33 20.90 -25.08
C ILE A 257 -16.58 22.37 -25.41
N GLU A 258 -16.18 23.31 -24.53
CA GLU A 258 -16.54 24.72 -24.65
C GLU A 258 -15.68 25.48 -25.67
N VAL A 259 -14.41 25.11 -25.81
CA VAL A 259 -13.46 25.83 -26.69
C VAL A 259 -13.29 25.12 -28.02
N LEU A 260 -13.05 23.79 -27.98
CA LEU A 260 -12.81 23.00 -29.20
C LEU A 260 -14.10 22.48 -29.85
N ASN A 261 -15.25 22.61 -29.20
CA ASN A 261 -16.55 22.08 -29.66
C ASN A 261 -16.50 20.59 -30.02
N LEU A 262 -15.70 19.82 -29.28
CA LEU A 262 -15.61 18.38 -29.45
C LEU A 262 -16.83 17.67 -28.87
N ASP A 263 -17.19 16.53 -29.45
CA ASP A 263 -18.23 15.69 -28.89
C ASP A 263 -17.83 15.14 -27.50
N ILE A 264 -18.83 14.75 -26.72
CA ILE A 264 -18.62 14.31 -25.34
C ILE A 264 -17.70 13.08 -25.24
N TYR A 265 -17.81 12.13 -26.18
CA TYR A 265 -17.04 10.90 -26.14
C TYR A 265 -15.58 11.15 -26.43
N SER A 266 -15.28 11.89 -27.49
CA SER A 266 -13.92 12.32 -27.83
C SER A 266 -13.31 13.14 -26.70
N SER A 267 -14.07 14.06 -26.12
CA SER A 267 -13.62 14.90 -24.99
C SER A 267 -13.23 14.05 -23.79
N HIS A 268 -14.05 13.07 -23.39
CA HIS A 268 -13.75 12.14 -22.31
C HIS A 268 -12.52 11.28 -22.61
N TRP A 269 -12.40 10.69 -23.81
CA TRP A 269 -11.27 9.84 -24.16
C TRP A 269 -9.95 10.60 -24.16
N ILE A 270 -9.93 11.81 -24.74
CA ILE A 270 -8.75 12.68 -24.75
C ILE A 270 -8.37 13.07 -23.32
N ALA A 271 -9.33 13.50 -22.51
CA ALA A 271 -9.06 13.93 -21.14
C ALA A 271 -8.59 12.78 -20.25
N MET A 272 -9.20 11.59 -20.34
CA MET A 272 -8.76 10.41 -19.59
C MET A 272 -7.36 9.97 -20.02
N PHE A 273 -7.08 9.95 -21.33
CA PHE A 273 -5.75 9.63 -21.84
C PHE A 273 -4.71 10.64 -21.34
N PHE A 274 -5.00 11.94 -21.47
CA PHE A 274 -4.15 13.02 -20.98
C PHE A 274 -3.88 12.91 -19.48
N THR A 275 -4.91 12.67 -18.67
CA THR A 275 -4.80 12.48 -17.22
C THR A 275 -3.94 11.27 -16.88
N THR A 276 -4.13 10.15 -17.60
CA THR A 276 -3.34 8.93 -17.43
C THR A 276 -1.85 9.18 -17.73
N VAL A 277 -1.56 9.93 -18.80
CA VAL A 277 -0.19 10.34 -19.15
C VAL A 277 0.40 11.21 -18.05
N LEU A 278 -0.33 12.20 -17.54
CA LEU A 278 0.14 13.06 -16.44
C LEU A 278 0.47 12.25 -15.18
N LEU A 279 -0.40 11.33 -14.77
CA LEU A 279 -0.15 10.43 -13.64
C LEU A 279 1.12 9.60 -13.85
N THR A 280 1.25 8.97 -15.02
CA THR A 280 2.39 8.11 -15.34
C THR A 280 3.70 8.90 -15.39
N VAL A 281 3.68 10.08 -16.01
CA VAL A 281 4.86 10.96 -16.09
C VAL A 281 5.26 11.45 -14.71
N TYR A 282 4.29 11.81 -13.85
CA TYR A 282 4.56 12.20 -12.47
C TYR A 282 5.20 11.04 -11.68
N ALA A 283 4.63 9.84 -11.76
CA ALA A 283 5.18 8.64 -11.13
C ALA A 283 6.63 8.38 -11.54
N ARG A 284 6.89 8.42 -12.85
CA ARG A 284 8.23 8.17 -13.40
C ARG A 284 9.24 9.22 -12.95
N ARG A 285 8.86 10.50 -12.96
CA ARG A 285 9.71 11.58 -12.45
C ARG A 285 10.00 11.42 -10.96
N TYR A 286 8.99 11.03 -10.18
CA TYR A 286 9.13 10.78 -8.76
C TYR A 286 10.16 9.67 -8.47
N PHE A 287 10.01 8.50 -9.10
CA PHE A 287 10.95 7.41 -8.94
C PHE A 287 12.37 7.81 -9.37
N LYS A 288 12.52 8.40 -10.57
CA LYS A 288 13.85 8.83 -11.05
C LYS A 288 14.55 9.80 -10.09
N ARG A 289 13.82 10.78 -9.55
CA ARG A 289 14.37 11.73 -8.60
C ARG A 289 14.84 11.03 -7.32
N GLN A 290 14.01 10.16 -6.76
CA GLN A 290 14.37 9.43 -5.54
C GLN A 290 15.53 8.45 -5.73
N ILE A 291 15.63 7.80 -6.88
CA ILE A 291 16.75 6.90 -7.20
C ILE A 291 18.07 7.69 -7.29
N HIS A 292 18.03 8.84 -7.98
CA HIS A 292 19.19 9.72 -8.12
C HIS A 292 19.64 10.32 -6.78
N ASP A 293 18.69 10.86 -6.00
CA ASP A 293 18.97 11.51 -4.71
C ASP A 293 19.57 10.50 -3.71
N ASN A 294 19.20 9.22 -3.79
CA ASN A 294 19.74 8.15 -2.94
C ASN A 294 20.95 7.41 -3.56
N GLN A 295 21.52 7.90 -4.67
CA GLN A 295 22.66 7.30 -5.39
C GLN A 295 22.49 5.80 -5.74
N GLN A 296 21.25 5.34 -5.89
CA GLN A 296 20.96 3.91 -6.12
C GLN A 296 21.25 3.46 -7.54
N ASP A 297 21.43 4.41 -8.46
CA ASP A 297 21.87 4.15 -9.83
C ASP A 297 23.28 3.53 -9.90
N LEU A 298 24.09 3.66 -8.83
CA LEU A 298 25.47 3.21 -8.77
C LEU A 298 25.65 1.77 -8.27
N VAL A 299 24.60 1.19 -7.66
CA VAL A 299 24.64 -0.16 -7.09
C VAL A 299 23.83 -1.10 -7.96
N THR A 300 24.46 -2.14 -8.50
CA THR A 300 23.78 -3.12 -9.37
C THR A 300 22.82 -3.96 -8.53
N GLN A 301 21.53 -3.62 -8.56
CA GLN A 301 20.49 -4.36 -7.87
C GLN A 301 19.63 -5.10 -8.89
N THR A 302 19.64 -6.42 -8.87
CA THR A 302 18.74 -7.23 -9.70
C THR A 302 17.40 -7.42 -8.99
N PRO A 303 16.25 -7.19 -9.65
CA PRO A 303 14.95 -7.51 -9.08
C PRO A 303 14.86 -9.00 -8.75
N PRO A 304 14.31 -9.39 -7.58
CA PRO A 304 14.20 -10.78 -7.22
C PRO A 304 13.39 -11.55 -8.27
N ASP A 305 13.83 -12.77 -8.56
CA ASP A 305 13.03 -13.71 -9.32
C ASP A 305 11.71 -13.94 -8.57
N PRO A 306 10.56 -14.05 -9.27
CA PRO A 306 9.31 -14.35 -8.61
C PRO A 306 9.46 -15.65 -7.80
N GLU A 307 9.20 -15.59 -6.49
CA GLU A 307 9.41 -16.70 -5.54
C GLU A 307 8.76 -18.02 -5.99
N VAL A 308 7.67 -17.92 -6.76
CA VAL A 308 6.97 -19.07 -7.37
C VAL A 308 7.89 -19.92 -8.25
N ARG A 309 8.91 -19.32 -8.90
CA ARG A 309 9.86 -20.03 -9.75
C ARG A 309 10.85 -20.87 -8.95
N GLN A 310 11.15 -20.50 -7.69
CA GLN A 310 11.99 -21.31 -6.80
C GLN A 310 11.23 -22.55 -6.29
N TYR A 311 9.95 -22.40 -5.95
CA TYR A 311 9.09 -23.54 -5.57
C TYR A 311 8.88 -24.53 -6.72
N ILE A 312 8.64 -24.04 -7.94
CA ILE A 312 8.47 -24.91 -9.12
C ILE A 312 9.79 -25.61 -9.50
N LYS A 313 10.94 -24.93 -9.39
CA LYS A 313 12.26 -25.58 -9.59
C LYS A 313 12.58 -26.59 -8.49
N GLY A 314 12.17 -26.32 -7.25
CA GLY A 314 12.27 -27.27 -6.14
C GLY A 314 11.45 -28.53 -6.41
N LEU A 315 10.18 -28.38 -6.79
CA LEU A 315 9.28 -29.50 -7.10
C LEU A 315 9.75 -30.35 -8.29
N MET A 316 10.25 -29.73 -9.36
CA MET A 316 10.83 -30.48 -10.49
C MET A 316 12.13 -31.21 -10.12
N LYS A 317 12.89 -30.74 -9.14
CA LYS A 317 14.08 -31.43 -8.65
C LYS A 317 13.74 -32.64 -7.78
N TYR A 318 12.59 -32.63 -7.12
CA TYR A 318 12.08 -33.77 -6.35
C TYR A 318 11.25 -34.76 -7.18
N SER A 319 10.83 -34.42 -8.40
CA SER A 319 10.11 -35.34 -9.30
C SER A 319 11.04 -36.11 -10.27
N MET A 320 12.36 -35.95 -10.16
CA MET A 320 13.37 -36.67 -10.94
C MET A 320 14.30 -37.53 -10.06
N LEU A 321 13.95 -37.72 -8.80
CA LEU A 321 14.55 -38.70 -7.88
C LEU A 321 13.48 -39.74 -7.53
#